data_AF-A0A3D3XA30-F1
#
_entry.id   AF-A0A3D3XA30-F1
#
_cell.length_a   1.000
_cell.length_b   1.000
_cell.length_c   1.000
_cell.angle_alpha   90.00
_cell.angle_beta   90.00
_cell.angle_gamma   90.00
#
_symmetry.space_group_name_H-M   'P 1'
#
loop_
_entity.id
_entity.type
_entity.pdbx_description
1 polymer ?
#
loop_
_entity_poly.entity_id
_entity_poly.type
_entity_poly.pdbx_seq_one_letter_code
_entity_poly.pdbx_strand_id
1 'polypeptide(L)'
;NPTTDAEAGLAGSMASAGGVRGFNIGLLVEVLCAALAGGKLGPDQGSFMDDDGKPIDNGQFFVAFEPQMLSGGSFDRTITALVKSITDQDGTRLPNSKREANKKRLAKNGIIIEHNLFNTLQKFCLKESKTLDYRSRIGFVRGQARSCKF
;
A
#
# COMPACT_ATOMS: atom_id res chain seq x y z
N ASN A 1 26.24 6.17 10.46
CA ASN A 1 26.45 7.35 9.59
C ASN A 1 25.23 7.54 8.70
N PRO A 2 24.58 8.71 8.68
CA PRO A 2 23.52 9.01 7.73
C PRO A 2 24.01 8.91 6.28
N THR A 3 23.16 8.46 5.35
CA THR A 3 23.48 8.35 3.92
C THR A 3 22.28 8.72 3.05
N THR A 4 22.58 9.21 1.85
CA THR A 4 21.61 9.37 0.74
C THR A 4 21.96 8.48 -0.45
N ASP A 5 23.01 7.68 -0.35
CA ASP A 5 23.37 6.66 -1.33
C ASP A 5 22.45 5.45 -1.17
N ALA A 6 21.81 5.02 -2.27
CA ALA A 6 20.79 3.99 -2.25
C ALA A 6 21.37 2.61 -1.90
N GLU A 7 22.55 2.27 -2.42
CA GLU A 7 23.23 0.99 -2.17
C GLU A 7 23.67 0.89 -0.72
N ALA A 8 24.30 1.93 -0.18
CA ALA A 8 24.64 2.02 1.24
C ALA A 8 23.40 1.98 2.15
N GLY A 9 22.27 2.52 1.69
CA GLY A 9 20.99 2.46 2.40
C GLY A 9 20.42 1.04 2.46
N LEU A 10 20.45 0.31 1.34
CA LEU A 10 20.01 -1.09 1.25
C LEU A 10 20.87 -2.03 2.11
N ALA A 11 22.18 -1.82 2.14
CA ALA A 11 23.09 -2.58 3.00
C ALA A 11 23.03 -2.16 4.48
N GLY A 12 22.33 -1.07 4.79
CA GLY A 12 22.23 -0.48 6.12
C GLY A 12 20.86 -0.70 6.76
N SER A 13 20.38 0.34 7.44
CA SER A 13 19.07 0.35 8.08
C SER A 13 18.36 1.68 7.80
N MET A 14 17.03 1.62 7.70
CA MET A 14 16.21 2.81 7.51
C MET A 14 16.10 3.60 8.81
N ALA A 15 16.36 4.91 8.75
CA ALA A 15 16.06 5.80 9.86
C ALA A 15 14.54 5.98 10.02
N SER A 16 14.05 6.03 11.26
CA SER A 16 12.64 6.26 11.55
C SER A 16 12.20 7.69 11.16
N ALA A 17 11.00 7.82 10.60
CA ALA A 17 10.42 9.12 10.30
C ALA A 17 10.17 9.91 11.61
N GLY A 18 10.77 11.10 11.76
CA GLY A 18 10.60 11.90 12.98
C GLY A 18 11.42 11.41 14.18
N GLY A 19 12.49 10.64 13.96
CA GLY A 19 13.45 10.22 14.99
C GLY A 19 12.81 9.38 16.09
N VAL A 20 13.06 9.73 17.35
CA VAL A 20 12.59 8.98 18.54
C VAL A 20 11.07 8.81 18.55
N ARG A 21 10.30 9.82 18.11
CA ARG A 21 8.83 9.71 18.05
C ARG A 21 8.38 8.67 17.02
N GLY A 22 9.02 8.65 15.86
CA GLY A 22 8.77 7.63 14.83
C GLY A 22 9.13 6.22 15.31
N PHE A 23 10.26 6.11 16.01
CA PHE A 23 10.68 4.84 16.59
C PHE A 23 9.64 4.30 17.59
N ASN A 24 9.15 5.16 18.49
CA ASN A 24 8.14 4.77 19.48
C ASN A 24 6.81 4.34 18.82
N ILE A 25 6.42 4.96 17.70
CA ILE A 25 5.25 4.53 16.93
C ILE A 25 5.50 3.14 16.32
N GLY A 26 6.68 2.90 15.76
CA GLY A 26 7.07 1.57 15.26
C GLY A 26 7.04 0.51 16.35
N LEU A 27 7.55 0.84 17.54
CA LEU A 27 7.51 -0.06 18.70
C LEU A 27 6.08 -0.37 19.16
N LEU A 28 5.18 0.63 19.16
CA LEU A 28 3.76 0.38 19.46
C LEU A 28 3.13 -0.58 18.44
N VAL A 29 3.43 -0.41 17.15
CA VAL A 29 2.96 -1.34 16.10
C VAL A 29 3.49 -2.75 16.34
N GLU A 30 4.77 -2.89 16.71
CA GLU A 30 5.37 -4.19 17.03
C GLU A 30 4.68 -4.87 18.22
N VAL A 31 4.39 -4.12 19.29
CA VAL A 31 3.66 -4.65 20.45
C VAL A 31 2.26 -5.14 20.05
N LEU A 32 1.53 -4.37 19.25
CA LEU A 32 0.17 -4.73 18.85
C LEU A 32 0.14 -5.92 17.86
N CYS A 33 1.04 -5.93 16.89
CA CYS A 33 1.04 -6.94 15.83
C CYS A 33 1.78 -8.22 16.22
N ALA A 34 2.98 -8.11 16.80
CA ALA A 34 3.74 -9.29 17.20
C ALA A 34 3.30 -9.79 18.57
N ALA A 35 3.55 -9.00 19.62
CA ALA A 35 3.36 -9.47 21.00
C ALA A 35 1.89 -9.75 21.35
N LEU A 36 0.96 -8.90 20.91
CA LEU A 36 -0.47 -9.04 21.23
C LEU A 36 -1.21 -9.96 20.24
N ALA A 37 -1.06 -9.72 18.93
CA ALA A 37 -1.77 -10.51 17.91
C ALA A 37 -1.10 -11.85 17.57
N GLY A 38 0.05 -12.17 18.18
CA GLY A 38 0.70 -13.47 18.09
C GLY A 38 1.64 -13.65 16.88
N GLY A 39 2.01 -12.57 16.20
CA GLY A 39 3.04 -12.61 15.17
C GLY A 39 4.46 -12.72 15.74
N LYS A 40 5.43 -13.04 14.90
CA LYS A 40 6.85 -12.97 15.27
C LYS A 40 7.34 -11.54 15.37
N LEU A 41 8.38 -11.34 16.19
CA LEU A 41 9.12 -10.08 16.23
C LEU A 41 9.85 -9.87 14.90
N GLY A 42 10.03 -8.62 14.46
CA GLY A 42 10.70 -8.27 13.20
C GLY A 42 12.01 -9.01 12.96
N PRO A 43 12.93 -9.16 13.94
CA PRO A 43 14.16 -9.94 13.78
C PRO A 43 13.95 -11.45 13.57
N ASP A 44 12.81 -11.99 14.00
CA ASP A 44 12.48 -13.42 13.96
C ASP A 44 11.56 -13.80 12.77
N GLN A 45 11.03 -12.80 12.05
CA GLN A 45 10.21 -12.95 10.85
C GLN A 45 11.05 -13.46 9.66
N GLY A 46 10.41 -14.14 8.70
CA GLY A 46 11.02 -14.46 7.41
C GLY A 46 11.23 -13.22 6.53
N SER A 47 12.13 -13.32 5.54
CA SER A 47 12.44 -12.21 4.63
C SER A 47 11.27 -11.91 3.68
N PHE A 48 10.89 -10.63 3.56
CA PHE A 48 9.95 -10.16 2.53
C PHE A 48 10.57 -10.04 1.13
N MET A 49 11.90 -10.09 1.04
CA MET A 49 12.64 -9.82 -0.19
C MET A 49 13.31 -11.08 -0.74
N ASP A 50 13.77 -11.95 0.15
CA ASP A 50 14.50 -13.16 -0.19
C ASP A 50 13.61 -14.39 0.03
N ASP A 51 13.80 -15.41 -0.81
CA ASP A 51 13.21 -16.73 -0.60
C ASP A 51 14.09 -17.52 0.38
N ASP A 52 14.03 -17.15 1.65
CA ASP A 52 14.81 -17.77 2.73
C ASP A 52 14.18 -19.07 3.26
N GLY A 53 13.07 -19.52 2.66
CA GLY A 53 12.33 -20.71 3.05
C GLY A 53 11.60 -20.60 4.40
N LYS A 54 11.60 -19.42 5.04
CA LYS A 54 10.89 -19.19 6.29
C LYS A 54 9.53 -18.54 6.01
N PRO A 55 8.48 -18.91 6.75
CA PRO A 55 7.25 -18.14 6.71
C PRO A 55 7.53 -16.73 7.24
N ILE A 56 6.98 -15.71 6.56
CA ILE A 56 7.04 -14.31 7.02
C ILE A 56 6.56 -14.21 8.47
N ASP A 57 5.39 -14.78 8.76
CA ASP A 57 4.85 -14.95 10.11
C ASP A 57 4.66 -13.61 10.87
N ASN A 58 4.28 -12.56 10.13
CA ASN A 58 3.96 -11.27 10.69
C ASN A 58 2.53 -11.26 11.24
N GLY A 59 2.33 -10.63 12.39
CA GLY A 59 1.01 -10.44 12.96
C GLY A 59 0.32 -9.18 12.44
N GLN A 60 -1.00 -9.13 12.61
CA GLN A 60 -1.83 -7.99 12.22
C GLN A 60 -2.81 -7.67 13.33
N PHE A 61 -2.94 -6.38 13.64
CA PHE A 61 -3.89 -5.88 14.63
C PHE A 61 -4.89 -4.94 13.96
N PHE A 62 -6.18 -5.18 14.20
CA PHE A 62 -7.26 -4.35 13.67
C PHE A 62 -8.07 -3.76 14.82
N VAL A 63 -8.39 -2.47 14.70
CA VAL A 63 -9.28 -1.76 15.62
C VAL A 63 -10.37 -1.05 14.82
N ALA A 64 -11.61 -1.14 15.30
CA ALA A 64 -12.75 -0.46 14.73
C ALA A 64 -13.46 0.32 15.84
N PHE A 65 -13.88 1.54 15.52
CA PHE A 65 -14.61 2.43 16.41
C PHE A 65 -15.96 2.73 15.79
N GLU A 66 -17.03 2.69 16.58
CA GLU A 66 -18.35 3.17 16.17
C GLU A 66 -18.47 4.67 16.52
N PRO A 67 -18.26 5.59 15.56
CA PRO A 67 -18.09 7.00 15.87
C PRO A 67 -19.36 7.64 16.39
N GLN A 68 -20.53 7.18 15.94
CA GLN A 68 -21.81 7.78 16.33
C GLN A 68 -22.12 7.49 17.80
N MET A 69 -21.83 6.27 18.25
CA MET A 69 -21.98 5.85 19.65
C MET A 69 -20.98 6.55 20.57
N LEU A 70 -19.72 6.70 20.13
CA LEU A 70 -18.66 7.32 20.96
C LEU A 70 -18.77 8.85 21.05
N SER A 71 -19.28 9.50 20.01
CA SER A 71 -19.36 10.97 19.93
C SER A 71 -20.71 11.55 20.35
N GLY A 72 -21.69 10.70 20.68
CA GLY A 72 -23.07 11.15 20.93
C GLY A 72 -23.71 11.84 19.73
N GLY A 73 -23.38 11.40 18.50
CA GLY A 73 -23.91 11.96 17.25
C GLY A 73 -23.20 13.22 16.74
N SER A 74 -22.12 13.66 17.37
CA SER A 74 -21.40 14.90 16.98
C SER A 74 -20.26 14.69 15.98
N PHE A 75 -19.93 13.44 15.64
CA PHE A 75 -18.76 13.09 14.82
C PHE A 75 -18.74 13.80 13.46
N ASP A 76 -19.82 13.72 12.68
CA ASP A 76 -19.86 14.22 11.30
C ASP A 76 -19.64 15.74 11.23
N ARG A 77 -20.25 16.49 12.16
CA ARG A 77 -20.04 17.93 12.29
C ARG A 77 -18.58 18.25 12.62
N THR A 78 -17.99 17.51 13.56
CA THR A 78 -16.65 17.77 14.07
C THR A 78 -15.58 17.43 13.02
N ILE A 79 -15.68 16.28 12.37
CA ILE A 79 -14.73 15.88 11.33
C ILE A 79 -14.82 16.79 10.11
N THR A 80 -16.02 17.24 9.73
CA THR A 80 -16.21 18.20 8.63
C THR A 80 -15.52 19.54 8.94
N ALA A 81 -15.66 20.06 10.16
CA ALA A 81 -14.99 21.28 10.57
C ALA A 81 -13.46 21.15 10.55
N LEU A 82 -12.92 20.01 11.03
CA LEU A 82 -11.49 19.73 11.00
C LEU A 82 -10.96 19.67 9.56
N VAL A 83 -11.62 18.90 8.69
CA VAL A 83 -11.27 18.81 7.27
C VAL A 83 -11.23 20.20 6.65
N LYS A 84 -12.28 21.01 6.87
CA LYS A 84 -12.35 22.39 6.37
C LYS A 84 -11.16 23.23 6.86
N SER A 85 -10.85 23.20 8.16
CA SER A 85 -9.75 23.98 8.73
C SER A 85 -8.38 23.62 8.14
N ILE A 86 -8.20 22.38 7.69
CA ILE A 86 -6.98 21.95 7.01
C ILE A 86 -7.02 22.45 5.58
N THR A 87 -8.09 22.17 4.84
CA THR A 87 -8.18 22.46 3.40
C THR A 87 -8.25 23.94 3.07
N ASP A 88 -8.63 24.81 4.02
CA ASP A 88 -8.61 26.26 3.85
C ASP A 88 -7.19 26.85 3.89
N GLN A 89 -6.17 26.08 4.32
CA GLN A 89 -4.78 26.53 4.36
C GLN A 89 -4.06 26.20 3.05
N ASP A 90 -3.31 27.18 2.53
CA ASP A 90 -2.54 27.03 1.30
C ASP A 90 -1.50 25.92 1.37
N GLY A 91 -1.37 25.14 0.29
CA GLY A 91 -0.37 24.06 0.17
C GLY A 91 -0.67 22.80 0.98
N THR A 92 -1.78 22.75 1.72
CA THR A 92 -2.14 21.56 2.49
C THR A 92 -2.79 20.48 1.63
N ARG A 93 -2.76 19.26 2.16
CA ARG A 93 -3.38 18.10 1.52
C ARG A 93 -3.85 17.09 2.55
N LEU A 94 -5.08 16.62 2.41
CA LEU A 94 -5.59 15.52 3.24
C LEU A 94 -4.86 14.20 2.95
N PRO A 95 -4.65 13.33 3.96
CA PRO A 95 -4.24 11.95 3.73
C PRO A 95 -5.08 11.27 2.65
N ASN A 96 -4.48 10.35 1.90
CA ASN A 96 -5.13 9.58 0.82
C ASN A 96 -5.61 10.36 -0.43
N SER A 97 -5.77 11.70 -0.41
CA SER A 97 -6.30 12.44 -1.58
C SER A 97 -5.53 12.26 -2.92
N LYS A 98 -4.21 12.00 -2.91
CA LYS A 98 -3.43 11.65 -4.13
C LYS A 98 -3.80 10.27 -4.66
N ARG A 99 -4.07 9.31 -3.78
CA ARG A 99 -4.53 7.97 -4.18
C ARG A 99 -5.92 8.06 -4.80
N GLU A 100 -6.83 8.86 -4.25
CA GLU A 100 -8.16 9.07 -4.84
C GLU A 100 -8.11 9.78 -6.20
N ALA A 101 -7.27 10.82 -6.35
CA ALA A 101 -7.05 11.46 -7.64
C ALA A 101 -6.46 10.48 -8.67
N ASN A 102 -5.49 9.66 -8.26
CA ASN A 102 -4.91 8.64 -9.11
C ASN A 102 -5.92 7.57 -9.53
N LYS A 103 -6.79 7.09 -8.63
CA LYS A 103 -7.85 6.14 -8.99
C LYS A 103 -8.74 6.69 -10.11
N LYS A 104 -9.24 7.93 -9.97
CA LYS A 104 -10.07 8.58 -11.00
C LYS A 104 -9.35 8.71 -12.34
N ARG A 105 -8.08 9.10 -12.32
CA ARG A 105 -7.24 9.25 -13.52
C ARG A 105 -6.96 7.91 -14.19
N LEU A 106 -6.54 6.91 -13.43
CA LEU A 106 -6.14 5.59 -13.93
C LEU A 106 -7.34 4.76 -14.40
N ALA A 107 -8.52 4.94 -13.80
CA ALA A 107 -9.76 4.32 -14.30
C ALA A 107 -10.11 4.78 -15.72
N LYS A 108 -9.79 6.02 -16.08
CA LYS A 108 -10.02 6.58 -17.43
C LYS A 108 -8.88 6.26 -18.39
N ASN A 109 -7.63 6.39 -17.93
CA ASN A 109 -6.46 6.40 -18.81
C ASN A 109 -5.72 5.05 -18.85
N GLY A 110 -6.14 4.08 -18.04
CA GLY A 110 -5.42 2.85 -17.80
C GLY A 110 -4.18 3.02 -16.91
N ILE A 111 -3.58 1.90 -16.54
CA ILE A 111 -2.32 1.84 -15.78
C ILE A 111 -1.18 1.62 -16.75
N ILE A 112 -0.20 2.53 -16.72
CA ILE A 112 1.03 2.40 -17.51
C ILE A 112 1.94 1.42 -16.78
N ILE A 113 2.37 0.37 -17.47
CA ILE A 113 3.32 -0.61 -16.96
C ILE A 113 4.46 -0.77 -17.96
N GLU A 114 5.63 -1.13 -17.45
CA GLU A 114 6.79 -1.45 -18.27
C GLU A 114 6.55 -2.69 -19.14
N HIS A 115 7.17 -2.72 -20.32
CA HIS A 115 7.02 -3.84 -21.26
C HIS A 115 7.49 -5.17 -20.63
N ASN A 116 8.58 -5.14 -19.85
CA ASN A 116 9.08 -6.35 -19.18
C ASN A 116 8.07 -6.89 -18.15
N LEU A 117 7.41 -6.02 -17.40
CA LEU A 117 6.36 -6.43 -16.47
C LEU A 117 5.17 -7.02 -17.22
N PHE A 118 4.74 -6.40 -18.31
CA PHE A 118 3.67 -6.93 -19.15
C PHE A 118 3.97 -8.35 -19.67
N ASN A 119 5.19 -8.56 -20.19
CA ASN A 119 5.63 -9.88 -20.67
C ASN A 119 5.62 -10.93 -19.55
N THR A 120 6.07 -10.56 -18.34
CA THR A 120 6.01 -11.44 -17.17
C THR A 120 4.57 -11.81 -16.80
N LEU A 121 3.65 -10.83 -16.77
CA LEU A 121 2.23 -11.08 -16.51
C LEU A 121 1.61 -11.99 -17.57
N GLN A 122 1.94 -11.79 -18.85
CA GLN A 122 1.44 -12.62 -19.94
C GLN A 122 1.89 -14.09 -19.79
N LYS A 123 3.13 -14.34 -19.37
CA LYS A 123 3.63 -15.70 -19.09
C LYS A 123 2.81 -16.40 -18.00
N PHE A 124 2.44 -15.68 -16.93
CA PHE A 124 1.58 -16.25 -15.88
C PHE A 124 0.18 -16.56 -16.38
N CYS A 125 -0.42 -15.67 -17.19
CA CYS A 125 -1.74 -15.90 -17.76
C CYS A 125 -1.80 -17.13 -18.69
N LEU A 126 -0.76 -17.35 -19.50
CA LEU A 126 -0.67 -18.53 -20.38
C LEU A 126 -0.56 -19.84 -19.60
N LYS A 127 0.12 -19.83 -18.45
CA LYS A 127 0.21 -20.99 -17.54
C LYS A 127 -1.15 -21.36 -16.94
N GLU A 128 -2.04 -20.39 -16.77
CA GLU A 128 -3.38 -20.56 -16.17
C GLU A 128 -4.54 -20.53 -17.20
N SER A 129 -4.26 -20.54 -18.51
CA SER A 129 -5.28 -20.40 -19.57
C SER A 129 -6.16 -19.14 -19.46
N LYS A 130 -5.60 -18.02 -18.95
CA LYS A 130 -6.26 -16.70 -18.88
C LYS A 130 -5.74 -15.78 -19.99
N THR A 131 -6.55 -14.80 -20.41
CA THR A 131 -6.15 -13.77 -21.39
C THR A 131 -6.02 -12.39 -20.76
N LEU A 132 -4.98 -11.64 -21.12
CA LEU A 132 -4.73 -10.27 -20.65
C LEU A 132 -5.03 -9.26 -21.78
N ASP A 133 -5.96 -8.32 -21.55
CA ASP A 133 -6.28 -7.23 -22.51
C ASP A 133 -5.31 -6.06 -22.30
N TYR A 134 -4.58 -5.69 -23.37
CA TYR A 134 -3.60 -4.61 -23.36
C TYR A 134 -3.81 -3.69 -24.56
N ARG A 135 -3.91 -2.39 -24.28
CA ARG A 135 -3.99 -1.34 -25.29
C ARG A 135 -2.67 -0.54 -25.28
N SER A 136 -1.78 -0.84 -26.21
CA SER A 136 -0.61 0.00 -26.44
C SER A 136 -1.07 1.38 -26.98
N ARG A 137 -0.28 2.44 -26.78
CA ARG A 137 -0.48 3.72 -27.50
C ARG A 137 -0.06 3.63 -28.98
N ILE A 138 0.39 2.45 -29.42
CA ILE A 138 0.95 2.16 -30.74
C ILE A 138 0.25 0.91 -31.28
N GLY A 139 -1.02 1.03 -31.67
CA GLY A 139 -1.76 -0.07 -32.30
C GLY A 139 -2.27 -1.16 -31.33
N PHE A 140 -3.58 -1.31 -31.33
CA PHE A 140 -4.32 -2.34 -30.61
C PHE A 140 -3.89 -3.77 -30.99
N VAL A 141 -3.30 -4.52 -30.05
CA VAL A 141 -3.02 -5.96 -30.22
C VAL A 141 -4.24 -6.74 -29.72
N ARG A 142 -5.11 -7.12 -30.65
CA ARG A 142 -6.38 -7.82 -30.37
C ARG A 142 -6.12 -9.32 -30.18
N GLY A 143 -5.92 -9.77 -28.93
CA GLY A 143 -5.98 -11.19 -28.57
C GLY A 143 -7.43 -11.64 -28.44
N GLN A 144 -7.86 -12.63 -29.22
CA GLN A 144 -9.26 -13.01 -29.43
C GLN A 144 -9.94 -13.49 -28.13
N ALA A 145 -11.07 -12.85 -27.79
CA ALA A 145 -11.91 -13.21 -26.66
C ALA A 145 -12.70 -14.50 -26.93
N ARG A 146 -12.58 -15.49 -26.05
CA ARG A 146 -13.66 -16.46 -25.82
C ARG A 146 -14.19 -16.23 -24.40
N SER A 147 -15.45 -15.84 -24.34
CA SER A 147 -16.21 -15.57 -23.11
C SER A 147 -16.21 -16.80 -22.20
N CYS A 148 -15.82 -16.62 -20.94
CA CYS A 148 -16.32 -17.44 -19.84
C CYS A 148 -17.21 -16.54 -18.97
N LYS A 149 -18.50 -16.87 -18.94
CA LYS A 149 -19.44 -16.36 -17.93
C LYS A 149 -19.10 -17.03 -16.59
N PHE A 150 -19.14 -16.27 -15.51
CA PHE A 150 -19.21 -16.82 -14.15
C PHE A 150 -20.52 -17.58 -13.94
#